data_AF-A0A453C223-F1
#
_entry.id   AF-A0A453C223-F1
#
_cell.length_a   1.000
_cell.length_b   1.000
_cell.length_c   1.000
_cell.angle_alpha   90.00
_cell.angle_beta   90.00
_cell.angle_gamma   90.00
#
_symmetry.space_group_name_H-M   'P 1'
#
loop_
_entity.id
_entity.type
_entity.pdbx_description
1 polymer ?
#
loop_
_entity_poly.entity_id
_entity_poly.type
_entity_poly.pdbx_seq_one_letter_code
_entity_poly.pdbx_strand_id
1 'polypeptide(L)'
;MYESGDIVKYLFKQYGQGKSPSFGLLESTIFTGWVPTLLRAGRGMTMWSKAGTVPAEKLELFSFENNTYARIVREALCELELPYVLQNVGEGSSKMSSLLSIAGSKQVPYLMDPNTGFRSGDHKTILSYLFQQYSVGG
;
A
#
# COMPACT_ATOMS: atom_id res chain seq x y z
N MET A 1 18.43 -18.08 15.87
CA MET A 1 18.35 -18.28 14.41
C MET A 1 17.73 -17.02 13.83
N TYR A 2 18.55 -16.02 13.49
CA TYR A 2 18.08 -14.68 13.10
C TYR A 2 18.86 -14.12 11.90
N GLU A 3 19.18 -14.96 10.93
CA GLU A 3 19.49 -14.50 9.58
C GLU A 3 18.42 -15.02 8.62
N SER A 4 17.91 -14.14 7.76
CA SER A 4 16.92 -14.48 6.73
C SER A 4 17.36 -15.63 5.84
N GLY A 5 18.68 -15.81 5.66
CA GLY A 5 19.27 -16.94 4.93
C GLY A 5 19.00 -18.30 5.57
N ASP A 6 19.00 -18.40 6.90
CA ASP A 6 18.75 -19.66 7.61
C ASP A 6 17.28 -20.09 7.49
N ILE A 7 16.37 -19.11 7.51
CA ILE A 7 14.94 -19.34 7.32
C ILE A 7 14.69 -19.92 5.92
N VAL A 8 15.28 -19.33 4.89
CA VAL A 8 15.09 -19.83 3.52
C VAL A 8 15.71 -21.22 3.34
N LYS A 9 16.92 -21.45 3.88
CA LYS A 9 17.55 -22.78 3.87
C LYS A 9 16.67 -23.83 4.56
N TYR A 10 16.08 -23.48 5.71
CA TYR A 10 15.16 -24.36 6.43
C TYR A 10 13.90 -24.67 5.60
N LEU A 11 13.26 -23.67 5.00
CA LEU A 11 12.05 -23.85 4.19
C LEU A 11 12.30 -24.75 2.97
N PHE A 12 13.40 -24.55 2.25
CA PHE A 12 13.76 -25.43 1.14
C PHE A 12 14.13 -26.84 1.59
N LYS A 13 14.81 -26.99 2.74
CA LYS A 13 15.13 -28.31 3.30
C LYS A 13 13.88 -29.08 3.72
N GLN A 14 12.92 -28.39 4.35
CA GLN A 14 11.72 -29.01 4.91
C GLN A 14 10.61 -29.24 3.86
N TYR A 15 10.47 -28.33 2.89
CA TYR A 15 9.36 -28.31 1.95
C TYR A 15 9.76 -28.30 0.46
N GLY A 16 11.05 -28.16 0.14
CA GLY A 16 11.54 -27.99 -1.23
C GLY A 16 11.58 -29.27 -2.09
N GLN A 17 11.14 -30.43 -1.57
CA GLN A 17 11.09 -31.70 -2.30
C GLN A 17 12.41 -32.03 -3.03
N GLY A 18 13.55 -31.81 -2.36
CA GLY A 18 14.88 -32.07 -2.91
C GLY A 18 15.46 -30.99 -3.83
N LYS A 19 14.71 -29.90 -4.09
CA LYS A 19 15.23 -28.72 -4.79
C LYS A 19 15.92 -27.83 -3.77
N SER A 20 17.19 -27.50 -4.01
CA SER A 20 17.85 -26.41 -3.30
C SER A 20 17.55 -25.08 -4.00
N PRO A 21 17.50 -23.95 -3.28
CA PRO A 21 17.44 -22.66 -3.92
C PRO A 21 18.70 -22.48 -4.79
N SER A 22 18.54 -21.96 -6.01
CA SER A 22 19.69 -21.67 -6.86
C SER A 22 20.61 -20.72 -6.11
N PHE A 23 21.85 -21.16 -5.88
CA PHE A 23 22.83 -20.50 -5.00
C PHE A 23 22.97 -19.00 -5.29
N GLY A 24 22.90 -18.60 -6.57
CA GLY A 24 22.96 -17.19 -6.98
C GLY A 24 21.73 -16.33 -6.66
N LEU A 25 20.53 -16.88 -6.49
CA LEU A 25 19.32 -16.08 -6.25
C LEU A 25 19.26 -15.53 -4.81
N LEU A 26 19.72 -16.32 -3.83
CA LEU A 26 19.72 -15.91 -2.42
C LEU A 26 20.86 -14.95 -2.10
N GLU A 27 22.07 -15.24 -2.60
CA GLU A 27 23.21 -14.35 -2.41
C GLU A 27 23.00 -13.02 -3.12
N SER A 28 22.43 -13.04 -4.34
CA SER A 28 22.11 -11.81 -5.04
C SER A 28 21.04 -11.00 -4.32
N THR A 29 20.09 -11.59 -3.60
CA THR A 29 19.04 -10.82 -2.89
C THR A 29 19.64 -9.89 -1.83
N ILE A 30 20.70 -10.32 -1.13
CA ILE A 30 21.40 -9.47 -0.14
C ILE A 30 22.04 -8.26 -0.85
N PHE A 31 22.58 -8.46 -2.06
CA PHE A 31 23.24 -7.40 -2.82
C PHE A 31 22.32 -6.61 -3.77
N THR A 32 21.16 -7.12 -4.15
CA THR A 32 20.28 -6.53 -5.17
C THR A 32 18.90 -6.15 -4.63
N GLY A 33 18.53 -6.60 -3.43
CA GLY A 33 17.21 -6.36 -2.84
C GLY A 33 16.88 -4.87 -2.60
N TRP A 34 17.89 -4.00 -2.58
CA TRP A 34 17.74 -2.55 -2.45
C TRP A 34 17.65 -1.80 -3.81
N VAL A 35 17.98 -2.46 -4.94
CA VAL A 35 17.93 -1.85 -6.28
C VAL A 35 16.52 -1.39 -6.68
N PRO A 36 15.44 -2.17 -6.46
CA PRO A 36 14.08 -1.70 -6.73
C PRO A 36 13.71 -0.43 -5.96
N THR A 37 14.24 -0.27 -4.75
CA THR A 37 13.98 0.88 -3.91
C THR A 37 14.65 2.14 -4.45
N LEU A 38 15.88 2.03 -4.97
CA LEU A 38 16.51 3.13 -5.70
C LEU A 38 15.74 3.54 -6.95
N LEU A 39 15.24 2.55 -7.71
CA LEU A 39 14.43 2.83 -8.91
C LEU A 39 13.13 3.55 -8.56
N ARG A 40 12.62 3.37 -7.33
CA ARG A 40 11.50 4.14 -6.79
C ARG A 40 11.95 5.45 -6.12
N ALA A 41 13.12 5.97 -6.46
CA ALA A 41 13.70 7.19 -5.89
C ALA A 41 13.80 7.14 -4.35
N GLY A 42 14.05 5.97 -3.78
CA GLY A 42 14.16 5.77 -2.33
C GLY A 42 12.83 5.79 -1.57
N ARG A 43 11.69 5.87 -2.27
CA ARG A 43 10.37 5.81 -1.63
C ARG A 43 10.18 4.51 -0.86
N GLY A 44 9.85 4.64 0.43
CA GLY A 44 9.66 3.53 1.37
C GLY A 44 10.87 3.17 2.24
N MET A 45 12.04 3.83 2.09
CA MET A 45 13.20 3.63 2.98
C MET A 45 13.19 4.49 4.24
N THR A 46 12.44 5.58 4.22
CA THR A 46 12.39 6.54 5.32
C THR A 46 10.95 6.90 5.60
N MET A 47 10.60 7.01 6.88
CA MET A 47 9.40 7.71 7.32
C MET A 47 9.40 9.08 6.64
N TRP A 48 8.29 9.45 6.00
CA TRP A 48 8.17 10.79 5.44
C TRP A 48 8.29 11.78 6.59
N SER A 49 9.31 12.64 6.57
CA SER A 49 9.63 13.55 7.68
C SER A 49 8.52 14.56 7.97
N LYS A 50 7.53 14.65 7.06
CA LYS A 50 6.32 15.44 7.20
C LYS A 50 5.06 14.58 7.42
N ALA A 51 5.16 13.33 7.87
CA ALA A 51 3.97 12.54 8.18
C ALA A 51 3.21 13.20 9.35
N GLY A 52 1.94 13.53 9.09
CA GLY A 52 1.04 14.34 9.92
C GLY A 52 0.65 13.77 11.28
N THR A 53 -0.30 14.44 11.92
CA THR A 53 -1.06 13.89 13.05
C THR A 53 -1.72 12.58 12.64
N VAL A 54 -1.49 11.53 13.41
CA VAL A 54 -2.16 10.24 13.21
C VAL A 54 -3.67 10.42 13.45
N PRO A 55 -4.52 10.08 12.48
CA PRO A 55 -5.97 10.23 12.64
C PRO A 55 -6.51 9.30 13.74
N ALA A 56 -7.54 9.75 14.46
CA ALA A 56 -8.15 8.98 15.54
C ALA A 56 -8.89 7.75 15.00
N GLU A 57 -9.59 7.92 13.88
CA GLU A 57 -10.27 6.86 13.14
C GLU A 57 -9.55 6.55 11.82
N LYS A 58 -9.59 5.28 11.40
CA LYS A 58 -8.94 4.85 10.16
C LYS A 58 -9.72 5.37 8.96
N LEU A 59 -9.02 5.87 7.95
CA LEU A 59 -9.62 6.20 6.66
C LEU A 59 -10.09 4.93 5.96
N GLU A 60 -11.07 5.02 5.07
CA GLU A 60 -11.51 3.90 4.25
C GLU A 60 -11.24 4.17 2.77
N LEU A 61 -10.56 3.24 2.11
CA LEU A 61 -10.26 3.32 0.68
C LEU A 61 -10.86 2.13 -0.07
N PHE A 62 -11.80 2.40 -0.97
CA PHE A 62 -12.22 1.44 -1.98
C PHE A 62 -11.23 1.43 -3.14
N SER A 63 -10.73 0.23 -3.44
CA SER A 63 -9.56 0.07 -4.29
C SER A 63 -9.63 -1.22 -5.09
N PHE A 64 -8.91 -1.25 -6.20
CA PHE A 64 -8.65 -2.47 -6.96
C PHE A 64 -7.16 -2.52 -7.31
N GLU A 65 -6.56 -3.70 -7.27
CA GLU A 65 -5.11 -3.86 -7.40
C GLU A 65 -4.61 -3.41 -8.78
N ASN A 66 -5.35 -3.78 -9.84
CA ASN A 66 -5.02 -3.47 -11.23
C ASN A 66 -5.47 -2.06 -11.69
N ASN A 67 -5.84 -1.17 -10.76
CA ASN A 67 -6.22 0.22 -11.09
C ASN A 67 -5.06 1.19 -10.78
N THR A 68 -4.56 1.87 -11.81
CA THR A 68 -3.42 2.79 -11.71
C THR A 68 -3.68 3.96 -10.75
N TYR A 69 -4.87 4.57 -10.79
CA TYR A 69 -5.20 5.70 -9.90
C TYR A 69 -5.32 5.26 -8.44
N ALA A 70 -5.89 4.08 -8.21
CA ALA A 70 -5.99 3.51 -6.88
C ALA A 70 -4.62 3.12 -6.32
N ARG A 71 -3.68 2.68 -7.18
CA ARG A 71 -2.28 2.49 -6.79
C ARG A 71 -1.64 3.78 -6.30
N ILE A 72 -1.82 4.89 -7.03
CA ILE A 72 -1.24 6.19 -6.64
C ILE A 72 -1.80 6.66 -5.29
N VAL A 73 -3.09 6.49 -5.03
CA VAL A 73 -3.69 6.84 -3.72
C VAL A 73 -3.15 5.95 -2.60
N ARG A 74 -2.98 4.64 -2.83
CA ARG A 74 -2.34 3.74 -1.85
C ARG A 74 -0.90 4.15 -1.56
N GLU A 75 -0.14 4.53 -2.59
CA GLU A 75 1.22 5.02 -2.42
C GLU A 75 1.26 6.29 -1.57
N ALA A 76 0.37 7.26 -1.81
CA ALA A 76 0.29 8.47 -0.99
C ALA A 76 -0.10 8.20 0.47
N LEU A 77 -1.06 7.30 0.72
CA LEU A 77 -1.42 6.89 2.09
C LEU A 77 -0.24 6.22 2.81
N CYS A 78 0.52 5.38 2.10
CA CYS A 78 1.72 4.76 2.65
C CYS A 78 2.85 5.78 2.88
N GLU A 79 3.06 6.72 1.96
CA GLU A 79 4.05 7.80 2.12
C GLU A 79 3.75 8.66 3.34
N LEU A 80 2.48 8.98 3.58
CA LEU A 80 2.04 9.75 4.76
C LEU A 80 1.89 8.89 6.02
N GLU A 81 2.19 7.59 5.95
CA GLU A 81 2.01 6.61 7.04
C GLU A 81 0.60 6.62 7.67
N LEU A 82 -0.41 6.90 6.85
CA LEU A 82 -1.79 6.98 7.33
C LEU A 82 -2.39 5.59 7.50
N PRO A 83 -3.00 5.27 8.66
CA PRO A 83 -3.72 4.01 8.82
C PRO A 83 -5.05 4.06 8.08
N TYR A 84 -5.29 3.07 7.22
CA TYR A 84 -6.55 2.97 6.46
C TYR A 84 -7.04 1.53 6.33
N VAL A 85 -8.34 1.39 6.11
CA VAL A 85 -9.01 0.13 5.76
C VAL A 85 -9.14 0.07 4.24
N LEU A 86 -8.50 -0.93 3.64
CA LEU A 86 -8.59 -1.19 2.20
C LEU A 86 -9.80 -2.09 1.90
N GLN A 87 -10.78 -1.55 1.18
CA GLN A 87 -11.91 -2.31 0.65
C GLN A 87 -11.64 -2.71 -0.81
N ASN A 88 -11.18 -3.95 -1.01
CA ASN A 88 -10.93 -4.47 -2.36
C ASN A 88 -12.26 -4.74 -3.10
N VAL A 89 -12.47 -4.03 -4.21
CA VAL A 89 -13.68 -4.10 -5.06
C VAL A 89 -13.36 -4.60 -6.46
N GLY A 90 -12.55 -5.65 -6.57
CA GLY A 90 -12.35 -6.35 -7.84
C GLY A 90 -13.65 -6.88 -8.46
N GLU A 91 -13.58 -7.24 -9.73
CA GLU A 91 -14.71 -7.80 -10.47
C GLU A 91 -15.28 -9.03 -9.76
N GLY A 92 -16.61 -9.06 -9.56
CA GLY A 92 -17.29 -10.11 -8.78
C GLY A 92 -17.28 -9.93 -7.25
N SER A 93 -16.64 -8.88 -6.72
CA SER A 93 -16.66 -8.61 -5.27
C SER A 93 -18.04 -8.14 -4.81
N SER A 94 -18.56 -8.73 -3.73
CA SER A 94 -19.78 -8.27 -3.05
C SER A 94 -19.63 -6.85 -2.48
N LYS A 95 -18.40 -6.38 -2.25
CA LYS A 95 -18.14 -5.01 -1.77
C LYS A 95 -18.44 -3.95 -2.82
N MET A 96 -18.59 -4.33 -4.09
CA MET A 96 -18.97 -3.43 -5.17
C MET A 96 -20.38 -2.85 -4.98
N SER A 97 -21.31 -3.62 -4.41
CA SER A 97 -22.65 -3.09 -4.11
C SER A 97 -22.59 -2.06 -2.99
N SER A 98 -21.73 -2.26 -1.99
CA SER A 98 -21.48 -1.26 -0.94
C SER A 98 -20.91 0.03 -1.54
N LEU A 99 -19.90 -0.06 -2.41
CA LEU A 99 -19.35 1.11 -3.09
C LEU A 99 -20.43 1.85 -3.90
N LEU A 100 -21.26 1.13 -4.66
CA LEU A 100 -22.34 1.75 -5.42
C LEU A 100 -23.35 2.47 -4.52
N SER A 101 -23.70 1.90 -3.37
CA SER A 101 -24.63 2.53 -2.42
C SER A 101 -24.06 3.79 -1.76
N ILE A 102 -22.74 3.85 -1.57
CA ILE A 102 -22.05 4.94 -0.87
C ILE A 102 -21.67 6.06 -1.85
N ALA A 103 -21.04 5.69 -2.97
CA ALA A 103 -20.46 6.62 -3.94
C ALA A 103 -21.40 6.95 -5.10
N GLY A 104 -22.51 6.21 -5.26
CA GLY A 104 -23.38 6.29 -6.45
C GLY A 104 -22.72 5.78 -7.74
N SER A 105 -21.51 5.24 -7.65
CA SER A 105 -20.69 4.80 -8.78
C SER A 105 -19.86 3.58 -8.40
N LYS A 106 -19.48 2.79 -9.41
CA LYS A 106 -18.54 1.65 -9.27
C LYS A 106 -17.08 2.03 -9.53
N GLN A 107 -16.81 3.32 -9.74
CA GLN A 107 -15.48 3.80 -10.05
C GLN A 107 -14.59 3.79 -8.81
N VAL A 108 -13.32 3.45 -9.03
CA VAL A 108 -12.26 3.48 -8.02
C VAL A 108 -11.10 4.34 -8.52
N PRO A 109 -10.34 4.99 -7.62
CA PRO A 109 -10.43 4.94 -6.16
C PRO A 109 -11.63 5.70 -5.58
N TYR A 110 -12.07 5.33 -4.38
CA TYR A 110 -12.99 6.14 -3.58
C TYR A 110 -12.52 6.17 -2.12
N LEU A 111 -12.20 7.36 -1.62
CA LEU A 111 -11.71 7.56 -0.25
C LEU A 111 -12.82 8.18 0.61
N MET A 112 -12.94 7.68 1.83
CA MET A 112 -13.71 8.30 2.90
C MET A 112 -12.82 8.52 4.11
N ASP A 113 -12.86 9.73 4.64
CA ASP A 113 -12.28 10.04 5.93
C ASP A 113 -13.39 10.31 6.95
N PRO A 114 -13.58 9.44 7.96
CA PRO A 114 -14.60 9.65 8.98
C PRO A 114 -14.23 10.80 9.95
N ASN A 115 -12.95 11.16 10.06
CA ASN A 115 -12.49 12.22 10.97
C ASN A 115 -12.94 13.62 10.51
N THR A 116 -12.95 13.87 9.20
CA THR A 116 -13.36 15.17 8.60
C THR A 116 -14.69 15.10 7.84
N GLY A 117 -15.21 13.90 7.59
CA GLY A 117 -16.37 13.68 6.72
C GLY A 117 -16.05 13.77 5.22
N PHE A 118 -14.78 13.92 4.84
CA PHE A 118 -14.36 14.01 3.44
C PHE A 118 -14.66 12.72 2.67
N ARG A 119 -15.21 12.86 1.47
CA ARG A 119 -15.49 11.74 0.55
C ARG A 119 -15.26 12.16 -0.89
N SER A 120 -14.46 11.40 -1.64
CA SER A 120 -14.24 11.68 -3.06
C SER A 120 -13.84 10.43 -3.83
N GLY A 121 -14.26 10.38 -5.10
CA GLY A 121 -13.81 9.40 -6.09
C GLY A 121 -12.75 9.93 -7.07
N ASP A 122 -12.45 11.23 -7.03
CA ASP A 122 -11.41 11.80 -7.89
C ASP A 122 -10.04 11.70 -7.22
N HIS A 123 -9.17 10.87 -7.81
CA HIS A 123 -7.81 10.66 -7.34
C HIS A 123 -7.00 11.96 -7.13
N LYS A 124 -7.16 12.98 -7.99
CA LYS A 124 -6.42 14.25 -7.81
C LYS A 124 -6.88 15.00 -6.58
N THR A 125 -8.20 15.11 -6.40
CA THR A 125 -8.81 15.72 -5.22
C THR A 125 -8.42 14.96 -3.95
N ILE A 126 -8.42 13.62 -3.98
CA ILE A 126 -7.97 12.78 -2.87
C ILE A 126 -6.52 13.08 -2.50
N LEU A 127 -5.61 13.11 -3.48
CA LEU A 127 -4.19 13.38 -3.23
C LEU A 127 -3.99 14.77 -2.61
N SER A 128 -4.57 15.81 -3.21
CA SER A 128 -4.48 17.17 -2.68
C SER A 128 -4.99 17.25 -1.25
N TYR A 129 -6.12 16.62 -0.96
CA TYR A 129 -6.68 16.54 0.39
C TYR A 129 -5.74 15.84 1.38
N LEU A 130 -5.22 14.64 1.03
CA LEU A 130 -4.35 13.87 1.92
C LEU A 130 -3.10 14.66 2.31
N PHE A 131 -2.45 15.29 1.32
CA PHE A 131 -1.27 16.11 1.60
C PHE A 131 -1.61 17.40 2.35
N GLN A 132 -2.74 18.04 2.06
CA GLN A 132 -3.14 19.26 2.76
C GLN A 132 -3.53 18.99 4.23
N GLN A 133 -4.24 17.90 4.48
CA GLN A 133 -4.80 17.58 5.79
C GLN A 133 -3.78 16.87 6.70
N TYR A 134 -2.92 16.02 6.12
CA TYR A 134 -2.10 15.08 6.87
C TYR A 134 -0.60 15.17 6.57
N SER A 135 -0.12 16.25 5.95
CA SER A 135 1.33 16.53 5.93
C SER A 135 1.70 17.61 6.94
N VAL A 136 2.78 17.42 7.67
CA VAL A 136 3.37 18.42 8.59
C VAL A 136 4.22 19.37 7.76
N GLY A 137 3.67 20.54 7.43
CA GLY A 137 4.46 21.68 6.93
C GLY A 137 4.11 22.12 5.52
N GLY A 138 3.33 23.20 5.47
CA GLY A 138 3.65 24.32 4.57
C GLY A 138 5.00 24.94 4.93
#